data_AF-A0A7K0VL03-F1
#
_entry.id   AF-A0A7K0VL03-F1
#
_cell.length_a   1.000
_cell.length_b   1.000
_cell.length_c   1.000
_cell.angle_alpha   90.00
_cell.angle_beta   90.00
_cell.angle_gamma   90.00
#
_symmetry.space_group_name_H-M   'P 1'
#
loop_
_entity.id
_entity.type
_entity.pdbx_description
1 polymer ?
#
loop_
_entity_poly.entity_id
_entity_poly.type
_entity_poly.pdbx_seq_one_letter_code
_entity_poly.pdbx_strand_id
1 'polypeptide(L)'
;MKDQDHTKLPTGRDIPFLISGILGIGASGPIIAKSQMPVPSMIFWRNIIGGLIMLPFALVRGEWKSQVQRSAIKWSALAGFLLALHFICFFWAMKYTSVATGTALTATQPIFAAIFVKLTGGHIPKKSIGGMV
;
A
#
# COMPACT_ATOMS: atom_id res chain seq x y z
N MET A 1 22.76 0.17 -4.63
CA MET A 1 21.74 0.77 -3.74
C MET A 1 22.48 1.73 -2.83
N LYS A 2 22.18 3.04 -2.87
CA LYS A 2 22.75 4.00 -1.92
C LYS A 2 22.22 3.66 -0.53
N ASP A 3 23.08 3.71 0.48
CA ASP A 3 22.71 3.62 1.90
C ASP A 3 21.74 4.76 2.24
N GLN A 4 20.45 4.50 2.06
CA GLN A 4 19.40 5.36 2.55
C GLN A 4 19.20 5.01 4.01
N ASP A 5 19.54 5.95 4.89
CA ASP A 5 19.22 5.82 6.30
C ASP A 5 17.69 5.84 6.47
N HIS A 6 17.09 4.65 6.47
CA HIS A 6 15.65 4.43 6.59
C HIS A 6 15.08 4.88 7.94
N THR A 7 15.92 5.39 8.86
CA THR A 7 15.52 5.93 10.16
C THR A 7 15.51 7.45 10.23
N LYS A 8 15.89 8.14 9.14
CA LYS A 8 15.89 9.60 9.09
C LYS A 8 14.45 10.14 9.10
N LEU A 9 14.16 11.06 10.02
CA LEU A 9 12.85 11.72 10.09
C LEU A 9 12.61 12.57 8.83
N PRO A 10 11.37 12.59 8.29
CA PRO A 10 11.03 13.42 7.14
C PRO A 10 11.20 14.90 7.49
N THR A 11 11.81 15.67 6.59
CA THR A 11 12.10 17.10 6.82
C THR A 11 11.67 17.96 5.65
N GLY A 12 11.12 19.15 5.94
CA GLY A 12 10.80 20.16 4.93
C GLY A 12 9.67 19.72 3.98
N ARG A 13 10.02 19.46 2.71
CA ARG A 13 9.07 19.22 1.61
C ARG A 13 8.34 17.87 1.72
N ASP A 14 8.91 16.91 2.44
CA ASP A 14 8.30 15.57 2.57
C ASP A 14 7.05 15.59 3.48
N ILE A 15 7.02 16.50 4.46
CA ILE A 15 5.93 16.63 5.43
C ILE A 15 4.58 16.90 4.74
N PRO A 16 4.41 17.92 3.87
CA PRO A 16 3.12 18.16 3.23
C PRO A 16 2.69 17.00 2.30
N PHE A 17 3.63 16.30 1.65
CA PHE A 17 3.30 15.12 0.84
C PHE A 17 2.85 13.92 1.68
N LEU A 18 3.46 13.72 2.84
CA LEU A 18 3.03 12.69 3.77
C LEU A 18 1.65 13.01 4.37
N ILE A 19 1.42 14.27 4.76
CA ILE A 19 0.12 14.70 5.28
C ILE A 19 -0.97 14.50 4.23
N SER A 20 -0.75 14.90 2.98
CA SER A 20 -1.74 14.70 1.91
C SER A 20 -2.00 13.21 1.65
N GLY A 21 -0.97 12.36 1.69
CA GLY A 21 -1.10 10.92 1.62
C GLY A 21 -1.94 10.34 2.76
N ILE A 22 -1.67 10.75 4.00
CA ILE A 22 -2.40 10.29 5.19
C ILE A 22 -3.86 10.71 5.13
N LEU A 23 -4.15 11.96 4.76
CA LEU A 23 -5.53 12.44 4.63
C LEU A 23 -6.28 11.70 3.52
N GLY A 24 -5.64 11.51 2.35
CA GLY A 24 -6.24 10.82 1.22
C GLY A 24 -6.55 9.34 1.54
N ILE A 25 -5.59 8.63 2.13
CA ILE A 25 -5.78 7.21 2.50
C ILE A 25 -6.77 7.08 3.67
N GLY A 26 -6.65 7.91 4.70
CA GLY A 26 -7.50 7.86 5.90
C GLY A 26 -8.96 8.19 5.60
N ALA A 27 -9.23 9.18 4.74
CA ALA A 27 -10.60 9.53 4.35
C ALA A 27 -11.27 8.43 3.51
N SER A 28 -10.49 7.60 2.80
CA SER A 28 -11.03 6.60 1.88
C SER A 28 -11.90 5.56 2.59
N GLY A 29 -11.53 5.09 3.79
CA GLY A 29 -12.27 4.04 4.51
C GLY A 29 -13.75 4.42 4.78
N PRO A 30 -14.02 5.53 5.49
CA PRO A 30 -15.40 5.98 5.74
C PRO A 30 -16.19 6.32 4.47
N ILE A 31 -15.55 6.92 3.46
CA ILE A 31 -16.21 7.26 2.17
C ILE A 31 -16.67 5.98 1.47
N ILE A 32 -15.81 4.96 1.44
CA ILE A 32 -16.12 3.70 0.79
C ILE A 32 -17.21 2.94 1.57
N ALA A 33 -17.14 2.93 2.90
CA ALA A 33 -18.15 2.28 3.73
C ALA A 33 -19.56 2.87 3.53
N LYS A 34 -19.67 4.16 3.15
CA LYS A 34 -20.95 4.82 2.85
C LYS A 34 -21.41 4.65 1.40
N SER A 35 -20.59 4.10 0.51
CA SER A 35 -20.94 3.97 -0.90
C SER A 35 -21.89 2.79 -1.14
N GLN A 36 -22.84 2.98 -2.06
CA GLN A 36 -23.78 1.92 -2.48
C GLN A 36 -23.25 1.06 -3.63
N MET A 37 -22.08 1.39 -4.19
CA MET A 37 -21.49 0.61 -5.27
C MET A 37 -21.00 -0.76 -4.76
N PRO A 38 -21.14 -1.84 -5.55
CA PRO A 38 -20.51 -3.11 -5.24
C PRO A 38 -19.00 -2.96 -5.05
N VAL A 39 -18.47 -3.60 -3.99
CA VAL A 39 -17.06 -3.57 -3.61
C VAL A 39 -16.11 -3.88 -4.79
N PRO A 40 -16.32 -4.92 -5.60
CA PRO A 40 -15.42 -5.24 -6.71
C PRO A 40 -15.36 -4.11 -7.75
N SER A 41 -16.50 -3.51 -8.07
CA SER A 41 -16.59 -2.41 -9.04
C SER A 41 -15.82 -1.18 -8.57
N MET A 42 -15.89 -0.86 -7.28
CA MET A 42 -15.15 0.26 -6.72
C MET A 42 -13.64 0.02 -6.71
N ILE A 43 -13.18 -1.16 -6.32
CA ILE A 43 -11.76 -1.54 -6.35
C ILE A 43 -11.23 -1.45 -7.79
N PHE A 44 -12.01 -1.93 -8.76
CA PHE A 44 -11.68 -1.85 -10.18
C PHE A 44 -11.46 -0.40 -10.62
N TRP A 45 -12.44 0.48 -10.39
CA TRP A 45 -12.33 1.90 -10.76
C TRP A 45 -11.16 2.61 -10.08
N ARG A 46 -10.93 2.33 -8.80
CA ARG A 46 -9.81 2.94 -8.06
C ARG A 46 -8.45 2.57 -8.65
N ASN A 47 -8.26 1.30 -8.99
CA ASN A 47 -6.98 0.80 -9.50
C ASN A 47 -6.78 1.13 -10.98
N ILE A 48 -7.83 1.14 -11.81
CA ILE A 48 -7.69 1.49 -13.22
C ILE A 48 -7.35 2.96 -13.41
N ILE A 49 -7.99 3.87 -12.66
CA ILE A 49 -7.70 5.31 -12.72
C ILE A 49 -6.26 5.57 -12.25
N GLY A 50 -5.86 4.98 -11.10
CA GLY A 50 -4.50 5.11 -10.60
C GLY A 50 -3.45 4.56 -11.58
N GLY A 51 -3.75 3.42 -12.20
CA GLY A 51 -2.92 2.82 -13.24
C GLY A 51 -2.80 3.70 -14.49
N LEU A 52 -3.91 4.26 -14.97
CA LEU A 52 -3.92 5.16 -16.13
C LEU A 52 -3.17 6.47 -15.86
N ILE A 53 -3.26 7.02 -14.64
CA ILE A 53 -2.48 8.20 -14.25
C ILE A 53 -0.98 7.88 -14.22
N MET A 54 -0.60 6.69 -13.76
CA MET A 54 0.82 6.26 -13.72
C MET A 54 1.35 5.81 -15.09
N LEU A 55 0.49 5.35 -15.98
CA LEU A 55 0.85 4.84 -17.30
C LEU A 55 1.73 5.79 -18.11
N PRO A 56 1.39 7.09 -18.34
CA PRO A 56 2.23 7.99 -19.14
C PRO A 56 3.64 8.13 -18.58
N PHE A 57 3.80 8.14 -17.25
CA PHE A 57 5.13 8.21 -16.62
C PHE A 57 5.96 6.95 -16.89
N ALA A 58 5.33 5.77 -16.84
CA ALA A 58 5.98 4.52 -17.20
C ALA A 58 6.35 4.45 -18.69
N LEU A 59 5.49 4.98 -19.58
CA LEU A 59 5.75 5.03 -21.01
C LEU A 59 6.95 5.94 -21.34
N VAL A 60 6.97 7.16 -20.80
CA VAL A 60 8.03 8.15 -21.02
C VAL A 60 9.38 7.66 -20.52
N ARG A 61 9.41 6.94 -19.39
CA ARG A 61 10.64 6.38 -18.82
C ARG A 61 11.10 5.09 -19.50
N GLY A 62 10.24 4.46 -20.32
CA GLY A 62 10.57 3.24 -21.04
C GLY A 62 10.90 2.06 -20.11
N GLU A 63 10.08 1.87 -19.08
CA GLU A 63 10.26 0.88 -17.99
C GLU A 63 10.06 -0.59 -18.42
N TRP A 64 10.42 -0.94 -19.66
CA TRP A 64 10.25 -2.28 -20.27
C TRP A 64 11.43 -2.72 -21.15
N LYS A 65 12.45 -1.87 -21.28
CA LYS A 65 13.57 -2.10 -22.21
C LYS A 65 14.54 -3.17 -21.71
N SER A 66 14.68 -3.32 -20.40
CA SER A 66 15.56 -4.32 -19.78
C SER A 66 14.83 -5.62 -19.42
N GLN A 67 15.55 -6.75 -19.44
CA GLN A 67 15.06 -8.03 -18.91
C GLN A 67 14.67 -7.94 -17.43
N VAL A 68 15.40 -7.15 -16.64
CA VAL A 68 15.09 -6.92 -15.23
C VAL A 68 13.74 -6.22 -15.08
N GLN A 69 13.48 -5.21 -15.91
CA GLN A 69 12.20 -4.49 -15.94
C GLN A 69 11.03 -5.40 -16.33
N ARG A 70 11.22 -6.27 -17.32
CA ARG A 70 10.20 -7.26 -17.72
C ARG A 70 9.88 -8.25 -16.60
N SER A 71 10.89 -8.69 -15.85
CA SER A 71 10.67 -9.50 -14.65
C SER A 71 9.93 -8.71 -13.58
N ALA A 72 10.29 -7.45 -13.36
CA ALA A 72 9.60 -6.56 -12.42
C ALA A 72 8.13 -6.35 -12.79
N ILE A 73 7.77 -6.27 -14.08
CA ILE A 73 6.38 -6.21 -14.53
C ILE A 73 5.59 -7.45 -14.09
N LYS A 74 6.18 -8.65 -14.18
CA LYS A 74 5.53 -9.89 -13.71
C LYS A 74 5.29 -9.85 -12.20
N TRP A 75 6.28 -9.42 -11.43
CA TRP A 75 6.15 -9.24 -9.98
C TRP A 75 5.11 -8.17 -9.63
N SER A 76 5.05 -7.07 -10.37
CA SER A 76 4.03 -6.03 -10.21
C SER A 76 2.63 -6.54 -10.51
N ALA A 77 2.46 -7.40 -11.52
CA ALA A 77 1.17 -8.03 -11.81
C ALA A 77 0.73 -8.96 -10.67
N LEU A 78 1.64 -9.78 -10.14
CA LEU A 78 1.37 -10.63 -8.97
C LEU A 78 1.04 -9.79 -7.72
N ALA A 79 1.80 -8.73 -7.47
CA ALA A 79 1.54 -7.81 -6.37
C ALA A 79 0.17 -7.13 -6.52
N GLY A 80 -0.20 -6.72 -7.74
CA GLY A 80 -1.51 -6.15 -8.05
C GLY A 80 -2.66 -7.14 -7.80
N PHE A 81 -2.48 -8.41 -8.16
CA PHE A 81 -3.45 -9.47 -7.88
C PHE A 81 -3.63 -9.69 -6.37
N LEU A 82 -2.53 -9.85 -5.61
CA LEU A 82 -2.57 -9.99 -4.16
C LEU A 82 -3.21 -8.76 -3.49
N LEU A 83 -2.94 -7.57 -4.01
CA LEU A 83 -3.52 -6.32 -3.53
C LEU A 83 -5.04 -6.25 -3.79
N ALA A 84 -5.52 -6.77 -4.93
CA ALA A 84 -6.95 -6.88 -5.20
C ALA A 84 -7.64 -7.85 -4.22
N LEU A 85 -7.03 -9.02 -3.97
CA LEU A 85 -7.51 -9.96 -2.96
C LEU A 85 -7.55 -9.32 -1.57
N HIS A 86 -6.51 -8.58 -1.20
CA HIS A 86 -6.47 -7.84 0.05
C HIS A 86 -7.66 -6.87 0.17
N PHE A 87 -7.96 -6.06 -0.85
CA PHE A 87 -9.11 -5.15 -0.79
C PHE A 87 -10.44 -5.88 -0.67
N ILE A 88 -10.62 -6.99 -1.41
CA ILE A 88 -11.83 -7.81 -1.28
C ILE A 88 -12.00 -8.27 0.17
N CYS A 89 -10.96 -8.88 0.76
CA CYS A 89 -11.01 -9.33 2.16
C CYS A 89 -11.24 -8.17 3.14
N PHE A 90 -10.58 -7.03 2.93
CA PHE A 90 -10.68 -5.85 3.79
C PHE A 90 -12.10 -5.25 3.80
N PHE A 91 -12.67 -5.00 2.62
CA PHE A 91 -14.04 -4.47 2.53
C PHE A 91 -15.07 -5.48 3.03
N TRP A 92 -14.83 -6.77 2.83
CA TRP A 92 -15.72 -7.79 3.37
C TRP A 92 -15.65 -7.84 4.89
N ALA A 93 -14.46 -7.76 5.48
CA ALA A 93 -14.26 -7.64 6.92
C ALA A 93 -14.98 -6.40 7.47
N MET A 94 -14.81 -5.23 6.86
CA MET A 94 -15.52 -4.00 7.26
C MET A 94 -17.04 -4.08 7.11
N LYS A 95 -17.57 -4.97 6.27
CA LYS A 95 -19.02 -5.22 6.15
C LYS A 95 -19.54 -6.14 7.26
N TYR A 96 -18.72 -7.07 7.74
CA TYR A 96 -19.04 -7.95 8.86
C TYR A 96 -18.70 -7.36 10.24
N THR A 97 -17.81 -6.37 10.29
CA THR A 97 -17.40 -5.65 11.51
C THR A 97 -17.73 -4.17 11.41
N SER A 98 -17.25 -3.35 12.35
CA SER A 98 -17.25 -1.90 12.18
C SER A 98 -16.04 -1.46 11.34
N VAL A 99 -16.16 -0.28 10.71
CA VAL A 99 -15.03 0.39 10.01
C VAL A 99 -13.87 0.64 10.99
N ALA A 100 -14.16 1.00 12.24
CA ALA A 100 -13.16 1.24 13.26
C ALA A 100 -12.37 -0.04 13.58
N THR A 101 -13.07 -1.16 13.80
CA THR A 101 -12.44 -2.45 14.10
C THR A 101 -11.63 -2.97 12.92
N GLY A 102 -12.17 -2.90 11.69
CA GLY A 102 -11.46 -3.32 10.49
C GLY A 102 -10.18 -2.50 10.27
N THR A 103 -10.26 -1.17 10.43
CA THR A 103 -9.10 -0.27 10.29
C THR A 103 -8.07 -0.52 11.39
N ALA A 104 -8.49 -0.73 12.64
CA ALA A 104 -7.59 -1.04 13.75
C ALA A 104 -6.84 -2.36 13.53
N LEU A 105 -7.51 -3.41 13.06
CA LEU A 105 -6.84 -4.65 12.68
C LEU A 105 -5.85 -4.44 11.54
N THR A 106 -6.21 -3.69 10.50
CA THR A 106 -5.29 -3.41 9.39
C THR A 106 -4.08 -2.58 9.84
N ALA A 107 -4.23 -1.71 10.84
CA ALA A 107 -3.11 -0.95 11.41
C ALA A 107 -2.05 -1.85 12.07
N THR A 108 -2.35 -3.12 12.35
CA THR A 108 -1.36 -4.12 12.83
C THR A 108 -0.46 -4.67 11.72
N GLN A 109 -0.66 -4.27 10.45
CA GLN A 109 0.17 -4.68 9.30
C GLN A 109 1.69 -4.59 9.55
N PRO A 110 2.25 -3.56 10.24
CA PRO A 110 3.68 -3.50 10.51
C PRO A 110 4.22 -4.71 11.30
N ILE A 111 3.42 -5.28 12.19
CA ILE A 111 3.79 -6.47 12.98
C ILE A 111 3.99 -7.67 12.04
N PHE A 112 3.05 -7.90 11.12
CA PHE A 112 3.15 -8.97 10.13
C PHE A 112 4.31 -8.74 9.15
N ALA A 113 4.53 -7.50 8.73
CA ALA A 113 5.67 -7.15 7.89
C ALA A 113 7.01 -7.44 8.58
N ALA A 114 7.13 -7.12 9.87
CA ALA A 114 8.31 -7.44 10.67
C ALA A 114 8.52 -8.96 10.80
N ILE A 115 7.47 -9.72 11.09
CA ILE A 115 7.54 -11.19 11.12
C ILE A 115 8.02 -11.73 9.77
N PHE A 116 7.47 -11.24 8.66
CA PHE A 116 7.87 -11.65 7.32
C PHE A 116 9.36 -11.36 7.06
N VAL A 117 9.84 -10.15 7.38
CA VAL A 117 11.26 -9.79 7.25
C VAL A 117 12.15 -10.74 8.05
N LYS A 118 11.78 -11.04 9.31
CA LYS A 118 12.52 -11.99 10.16
C LYS A 118 12.56 -13.40 9.55
N LEU A 119 11.45 -13.87 8.99
CA LEU A 119 11.37 -15.19 8.34
C LEU A 119 12.21 -15.26 7.05
N THR A 120 12.30 -14.16 6.31
CA THR A 120 13.16 -14.05 5.11
C THR A 120 14.65 -13.81 5.43
N GLY A 121 15.04 -13.82 6.71
CA GLY A 121 16.43 -13.62 7.13
C GLY A 121 16.88 -12.16 7.24
N GLY A 122 15.96 -11.20 7.16
CA GLY A 122 16.25 -9.78 7.30
C GLY A 122 16.43 -9.33 8.74
N HIS A 123 17.17 -8.24 8.94
CA HIS A 123 17.42 -7.65 10.26
C HIS A 123 16.35 -6.60 10.61
N ILE A 124 15.83 -6.64 11.84
CA ILE A 124 14.87 -5.65 12.36
C ILE A 124 15.56 -4.79 13.42
N PRO A 125 15.72 -3.48 13.19
CA PRO A 125 16.29 -2.57 14.18
C PRO A 125 15.43 -2.51 15.45
N LYS A 126 16.07 -2.55 16.63
CA LYS A 126 15.36 -2.48 17.93
C LYS A 126 14.53 -1.20 18.10
N LYS A 127 14.97 -0.09 17.47
CA LYS A 127 14.24 1.20 17.47
C LYS A 127 12.90 1.12 16.74
N SER A 128 12.77 0.26 15.74
CA SER A 128 11.53 0.08 14.98
C SER A 128 10.47 -0.68 15.77
N ILE A 129 10.85 -1.45 16.78
CA ILE A 129 9.92 -2.22 17.62
C ILE A 129 8.98 -1.30 18.40
N GLY A 130 9.50 -0.19 18.94
CA GLY A 130 8.69 0.79 19.66
C GLY A 130 7.73 1.59 18.78
N GLY A 131 7.95 1.66 17.46
CA GLY A 131 7.06 2.33 16.52
C GLY A 131 6.01 1.41 15.88
N MET A 132 6.08 0.09 16.14
CA MET A 132 5.12 -0.90 15.64
C MET A 132 3.98 -1.21 16.62
N VAL A 133 4.13 -0.79 17.88
CA VAL A 133 3.13 -0.91 18.96
C VAL A 133 2.48 0.45 19.17
#